data_AF-A0A4D4KNT6-F1
#
_entry.id   AF-A0A4D4KNT6-F1
#
_cell.length_a   1.000
_cell.length_b   1.000
_cell.length_c   1.000
_cell.angle_alpha   90.00
_cell.angle_beta   90.00
_cell.angle_gamma   90.00
#
_symmetry.space_group_name_H-M   'P 1'
#
loop_
_entity.id
_entity.type
_entity.pdbx_description
1 polymer ?
#
loop_
_entity_poly.entity_id
_entity_poly.type
_entity_poly.pdbx_seq_one_letter_code
_entity_poly.pdbx_strand_id
1 'polypeptide(L)'
;MKVYAENGAVLTALQQGRIDVVMSTINSLRYQAAQSAAHTSFLGEYHRLDVGSAFKKGSSLTRAFQAAVNELIENGIYARILEKWGTSASAIDASRINPAEHT
;
A
#
# COMPACT_ATOMS: atom_id res chain seq x y z
N MET A 1 0.98 23.51 1.10
CA MET A 1 1.50 22.19 1.53
C MET A 1 2.22 22.37 2.86
N LYS A 2 1.76 21.74 3.95
CA LYS A 2 2.45 21.76 5.25
C LYS A 2 3.32 20.51 5.35
N VAL A 3 4.58 20.67 5.76
CA VAL A 3 5.53 19.57 5.91
C VAL A 3 5.67 19.26 7.40
N TYR A 4 5.52 17.98 7.74
CA TYR A 4 5.70 17.47 9.09
C TYR A 4 6.83 16.44 9.07
N ALA A 5 7.73 16.51 10.05
CA ALA A 5 8.92 15.65 10.09
C ALA A 5 8.59 14.20 10.47
N GLU A 6 7.48 13.96 11.16
CA GLU A 6 7.09 12.65 11.65
C GLU A 6 5.59 12.40 11.50
N ASN A 7 5.21 11.13 11.33
CA ASN A 7 3.81 10.72 11.14
C ASN A 7 2.91 11.10 12.33
N GLY A 8 3.42 11.08 13.56
CA GLY A 8 2.66 11.48 14.75
C GLY A 8 2.22 12.95 14.69
N ALA A 9 3.07 13.83 14.15
CA ALA A 9 2.74 15.25 14.01
C ALA A 9 1.64 15.50 12.97
N VAL A 10 1.56 14.66 11.92
CA VAL A 10 0.50 14.71 10.92
C VAL A 10 -0.86 14.37 11.53
N LEU A 11 -0.94 13.27 12.31
CA LEU A 11 -2.17 12.88 13.00
C LEU A 11 -2.66 13.97 13.96
N THR A 12 -1.77 14.49 14.82
CA THR A 12 -2.13 15.55 15.77
C THR A 12 -2.56 16.83 15.05
N ALA A 13 -1.92 17.20 13.95
CA ALA A 13 -2.32 18.36 13.17
C ALA A 13 -3.73 18.21 12.57
N LEU A 14 -4.08 16.99 12.12
CA LEU A 14 -5.42 16.67 11.63
C LEU A 14 -6.45 16.74 12.78
N GLN A 15 -6.14 16.15 13.94
CA GLN A 15 -6.99 16.21 15.14
C GLN A 15 -7.23 17.64 15.64
N GLN A 16 -6.22 18.51 15.54
CA GLN A 16 -6.31 19.92 15.95
C GLN A 16 -6.93 20.84 14.89
N GLY A 17 -7.37 20.31 13.74
CA GLY A 17 -7.90 21.13 12.64
C GLY A 17 -6.86 22.07 12.01
N ARG A 18 -5.56 21.79 12.16
CA ARG A 18 -4.50 22.57 11.48
C ARG A 18 -4.37 22.18 10.01
N ILE A 19 -4.89 21.02 9.63
CA ILE A 19 -5.04 20.51 8.28
C ILE A 19 -6.39 19.80 8.19
N ASP A 20 -7.06 19.89 7.04
CA ASP A 20 -8.39 19.31 6.85
C ASP A 20 -8.32 17.86 6.35
N VAL A 21 -7.30 17.54 5.54
CA VAL A 21 -7.16 16.23 4.87
C VAL A 21 -5.69 15.83 4.78
N VAL A 22 -5.43 14.51 4.90
CA VAL A 22 -4.14 13.88 4.62
C VAL A 22 -4.35 12.86 3.50
N MET A 23 -3.54 12.96 2.44
CA MET A 23 -3.45 11.94 1.40
C MET A 23 -2.13 11.18 1.54
N SER A 24 -2.22 9.85 1.56
CA SER A 24 -1.06 8.97 1.71
C SER A 24 -1.44 7.54 1.29
N THR A 25 -0.55 6.58 1.54
CA THR A 25 -0.78 5.17 1.26
C THR A 25 -1.94 4.62 2.09
N ILE A 26 -2.85 3.94 1.42
CA ILE A 26 -4.15 3.55 1.98
C ILE A 26 -4.04 2.63 3.20
N ASN A 27 -3.14 1.65 3.17
CA ASN A 27 -3.02 0.66 4.25
C ASN A 27 -2.65 1.34 5.57
N SER A 28 -1.74 2.32 5.52
CA SER A 28 -1.36 3.12 6.68
C SER A 28 -2.52 3.97 7.19
N LEU A 29 -3.25 4.64 6.29
CA LEU A 29 -4.38 5.50 6.67
C LEU A 29 -5.58 4.73 7.22
N ARG A 30 -5.94 3.58 6.62
CA ARG A 30 -7.00 2.71 7.12
C ARG A 30 -6.66 2.16 8.51
N TYR A 31 -5.43 1.68 8.69
CA TYR A 31 -4.97 1.18 9.98
C TYR A 31 -5.01 2.29 11.04
N GLN A 32 -4.50 3.48 10.72
CA GLN A 32 -4.50 4.63 11.62
C GLN A 32 -5.92 5.05 12.00
N ALA A 33 -6.83 5.20 11.04
CA ALA A 33 -8.22 5.60 11.29
C ALA A 33 -9.01 4.55 12.10
N ALA A 34 -8.61 3.27 12.05
CA ALA A 34 -9.22 2.20 12.84
C ALA A 34 -8.80 2.21 14.32
N GLN A 35 -7.78 2.99 14.71
CA GLN A 35 -7.36 3.08 16.11
C GLN A 35 -8.31 3.98 16.90
N SER A 36 -8.71 3.57 18.11
CA SER A 36 -9.64 4.34 18.95
C SER A 36 -9.15 5.75 19.27
N ALA A 37 -7.83 5.94 19.39
CA ALA A 37 -7.20 7.23 19.67
C ALA A 37 -7.07 8.15 18.44
N ALA A 38 -7.44 7.69 17.25
CA ALA A 38 -7.23 8.44 16.02
C ALA A 38 -8.17 9.64 15.90
N HIS A 39 -9.41 9.56 16.40
CA HIS A 39 -10.43 10.61 16.28
C HIS A 39 -10.54 11.23 14.87
N THR A 40 -10.33 10.40 13.86
CA THR A 40 -10.33 10.77 12.44
C THR A 40 -11.12 9.71 11.68
N SER A 41 -11.60 10.07 10.49
CA SER A 41 -12.33 9.15 9.62
C SER A 41 -11.60 8.96 8.30
N PHE A 42 -11.68 7.75 7.75
CA PHE A 42 -11.18 7.46 6.43
C PHE A 42 -12.20 7.92 5.38
N LEU A 43 -11.82 8.88 4.54
CA LEU A 43 -12.75 9.50 3.58
C LEU A 43 -12.92 8.72 2.27
N GLY A 44 -11.94 7.89 1.90
CA GLY A 44 -12.01 7.12 0.66
C GLY A 44 -10.67 6.99 -0.05
N GLU A 45 -10.74 6.47 -1.27
CA GLU A 45 -9.60 6.26 -2.16
C GLU A 45 -9.76 7.14 -3.40
N TYR A 46 -8.67 7.76 -3.85
CA TYR A 46 -8.64 8.51 -5.11
C TYR A 46 -8.13 7.65 -6.27
N HIS A 47 -7.05 6.89 -6.04
CA HIS A 47 -6.43 6.04 -7.04
C HIS A 47 -5.76 4.85 -6.36
N ARG A 48 -5.94 3.65 -6.92
CA ARG A 48 -5.24 2.43 -6.48
C ARG A 48 -4.05 2.18 -7.39
N LEU A 49 -2.91 1.85 -6.81
CA LEU A 49 -1.70 1.51 -7.56
C LEU A 49 -1.22 0.15 -7.10
N ASP A 50 -0.77 -0.64 -8.07
CA ASP A 50 -0.08 -1.89 -7.77
C ASP A 50 1.28 -1.58 -7.13
N VAL A 51 1.65 -2.38 -6.13
CA VAL A 51 2.96 -2.28 -5.49
C VAL A 51 3.90 -3.27 -6.15
N GLY A 52 5.07 -2.80 -6.56
CA GLY A 52 6.10 -3.61 -7.20
C GLY A 52 7.44 -3.59 -6.47
N SER A 53 8.30 -4.56 -6.80
CA SER A 53 9.72 -4.53 -6.43
C SER A 53 10.56 -4.02 -7.59
N ALA A 54 11.50 -3.13 -7.30
CA ALA A 54 12.36 -2.52 -8.31
C ALA A 54 13.71 -3.22 -8.39
N PHE A 55 14.16 -3.49 -9.62
CA PHE A 55 15.49 -4.04 -9.91
C PHE A 55 16.22 -3.14 -10.90
N LYS A 56 17.56 -3.20 -10.90
CA LYS A 56 18.37 -2.53 -11.93
C LYS A 56 17.91 -2.98 -13.32
N LYS A 57 17.76 -2.03 -14.26
CA LYS A 57 17.40 -2.32 -15.65
C LYS A 57 18.35 -3.37 -16.26
N GLY A 58 17.78 -4.41 -16.85
CA GLY A 58 18.53 -5.53 -17.43
C GLY A 58 18.97 -6.60 -16.43
N SER A 59 18.62 -6.50 -15.15
CA SER A 59 18.94 -7.53 -14.16
C SER A 59 18.24 -8.85 -14.46
N SER A 60 18.98 -9.95 -14.42
CA SER A 60 18.44 -11.32 -14.50
C SER A 60 17.49 -11.64 -13.34
N LEU A 61 17.66 -10.97 -12.19
CA LEU A 61 16.79 -11.12 -11.03
C LEU A 61 15.33 -10.75 -11.33
N THR A 62 15.08 -9.84 -12.29
CA THR A 62 13.73 -9.38 -12.61
C THR A 62 12.81 -10.54 -12.99
N ARG A 63 13.28 -11.44 -13.87
CA ARG A 63 12.49 -12.60 -14.31
C ARG A 63 12.42 -13.69 -13.26
N ALA A 64 13.52 -13.94 -12.55
CA ALA A 64 13.54 -14.93 -11.47
C ALA A 64 12.58 -14.55 -10.34
N PHE A 65 12.56 -13.26 -9.95
CA PHE A 65 11.65 -12.75 -8.93
C PHE A 65 10.19 -12.80 -9.38
N GLN A 66 9.90 -12.41 -10.62
CA GLN A 66 8.55 -12.54 -11.19
C GLN A 66 8.05 -13.98 -11.11
N ALA A 67 8.87 -14.95 -11.53
CA ALA A 67 8.52 -16.37 -11.49
C ALA A 67 8.25 -16.85 -10.05
N ALA A 68 9.10 -16.47 -9.09
CA ALA A 68 8.92 -16.82 -7.69
C ALA A 68 7.61 -16.26 -7.11
N VAL A 69 7.24 -15.01 -7.42
CA VAL A 69 5.97 -14.44 -6.97
C VAL A 69 4.78 -15.16 -7.60
N ASN A 70 4.85 -15.50 -8.89
CA ASN A 70 3.79 -16.26 -9.55
C ASN A 70 3.63 -17.66 -8.97
N GLU A 71 4.72 -18.34 -8.61
CA GLU A 71 4.66 -19.62 -7.90
C GLU A 71 3.93 -19.49 -6.55
N LEU A 72 4.21 -18.42 -5.79
CA LEU A 72 3.49 -18.13 -4.53
C LEU A 72 2.00 -17.81 -4.75
N ILE A 73 1.65 -17.21 -5.87
CA ILE A 73 0.26 -16.97 -6.26
C ILE A 73 -0.43 -18.31 -6.58
N GLU A 74 0.17 -19.12 -7.45
CA GLU A 74 -0.38 -20.41 -7.89
C GLU A 74 -0.58 -21.39 -6.73
N ASN A 75 0.36 -21.44 -5.78
CA ASN A 75 0.27 -22.34 -4.64
C ASN A 75 -0.54 -21.77 -3.44
N GLY A 76 -1.11 -20.57 -3.58
CA GLY A 76 -1.98 -19.93 -2.59
C GLY A 76 -1.26 -19.34 -1.36
N ILE A 77 0.08 -19.43 -1.28
CA ILE A 77 0.85 -18.82 -0.18
C ILE A 77 0.71 -17.30 -0.21
N TYR A 78 0.71 -16.68 -1.39
CA TYR A 78 0.51 -15.24 -1.56
C TYR A 78 -0.80 -14.77 -0.91
N ALA A 79 -1.92 -15.44 -1.21
CA ALA A 79 -3.22 -15.11 -0.62
C ALA A 79 -3.21 -15.24 0.91
N ARG A 80 -2.58 -16.30 1.45
CA ARG A 80 -2.45 -16.51 2.90
C ARG A 80 -1.62 -15.41 3.58
N ILE A 81 -0.56 -14.94 2.93
CA ILE A 81 0.25 -13.82 3.44
C ILE A 81 -0.59 -12.55 3.50
N LEU A 82 -1.33 -12.23 2.43
CA LEU A 82 -2.17 -11.04 2.41
C LEU A 82 -3.28 -11.07 3.46
N GLU A 83 -3.92 -12.22 3.64
CA GLU A 83 -4.96 -12.42 4.66
C GLU A 83 -4.40 -12.18 6.06
N LYS A 84 -3.24 -12.77 6.38
CA LYS A 84 -2.56 -12.59 7.67
C LYS A 84 -2.34 -11.12 8.02
N TRP A 85 -2.07 -10.27 7.02
CA TRP A 85 -1.78 -8.85 7.20
C TRP A 85 -2.97 -7.94 6.89
N GLY A 86 -4.15 -8.49 6.57
CA GLY A 86 -5.34 -7.71 6.24
C GLY A 86 -5.22 -6.91 4.94
N THR A 87 -4.38 -7.35 3.99
CA THR A 87 -4.10 -6.65 2.72
C THR A 87 -4.66 -7.35 1.49
N SER A 88 -5.61 -8.27 1.66
CA SER A 88 -6.22 -9.04 0.55
C SER A 88 -6.83 -8.16 -0.55
N ALA A 89 -7.28 -6.95 -0.22
CA ALA A 89 -7.77 -5.98 -1.22
C ALA A 89 -6.67 -5.42 -2.15
N SER A 90 -5.40 -5.73 -1.89
CA SER A 90 -4.25 -5.39 -2.75
C SER A 90 -3.71 -6.60 -3.51
N ALA A 91 -4.46 -7.71 -3.53
CA ALA A 91 -4.07 -8.90 -4.27
C ALA A 91 -4.01 -8.61 -5.79
N ILE A 92 -3.02 -9.22 -6.44
CA ILE A 92 -2.91 -9.29 -7.90
C ILE A 92 -3.06 -10.73 -8.37
N ASP A 93 -3.62 -10.92 -9.56
CA ASP A 93 -3.76 -12.26 -10.16
C ASP A 93 -2.44 -12.79 -10.72
N ALA A 94 -1.52 -11.90 -11.11
CA ALA A 94 -0.22 -12.27 -11.66
C ALA A 94 0.82 -11.17 -11.45
N SER A 95 2.05 -11.56 -11.13
CA SER A 95 3.23 -10.70 -11.14
C SER A 95 3.65 -10.40 -12.58
N ARG A 96 3.73 -9.11 -12.91
CA ARG A 96 4.07 -8.62 -14.26
C ARG A 96 5.33 -7.74 -14.20
N ILE A 97 6.11 -7.76 -15.26
CA ILE A 97 7.26 -6.86 -15.44
C ILE A 97 6.78 -5.62 -16.17
N ASN A 98 6.87 -4.46 -15.52
CA ASN A 98 6.47 -3.16 -16.05
C ASN A 98 5.07 -3.16 -16.71
N PRO A 99 4.00 -3.61 -16.01
CA PRO A 99 2.64 -3.47 -16.53
C PRO A 99 2.28 -1.98 -16.67
N ALA A 100 1.35 -1.67 -17.56
CA ALA A 100 0.71 -0.35 -17.57
C ALA A 100 -0.09 -0.15 -16.27
N GLU A 101 -0.23 1.10 -15.83
CA GLU A 101 -1.11 1.43 -14.72
C GLU A 101 -2.57 1.14 -15.07
N HIS A 102 -3.35 0.73 -14.07
CA HIS A 102 -4.79 0.62 -14.20
C HIS A 102 -5.39 2.01 -14.44
N THR A 103 -6.35 2.10 -15.35
CA THR A 103 -7.05 3.35 -15.70
C THR A 103 -8.29 3.57 -14.86
#